data_AF-A0A660QI01-F1
#
_entry.id   AF-A0A660QI01-F1
#
_cell.length_a   1.000
_cell.length_b   1.000
_cell.length_c   1.000
_cell.angle_alpha   90.00
_cell.angle_beta   90.00
_cell.angle_gamma   90.00
#
_symmetry.space_group_name_H-M   'P 1'
#
loop_
_entity.id
_entity.type
_entity.pdbx_description
1 polymer ?
#
loop_
_entity_poly.entity_id
_entity_poly.type
_entity_poly.pdbx_seq_one_letter_code
_entity_poly.pdbx_strand_id
1 'polypeptide(L)' 'MGRGRQVVRIPGEEEPVEIFDIEEGNGFIYVLGRTLHSKRLFEKYFSVEEWKHVKVYELKKDFSGNPDDVFLY' A
#
# COMPACT_ATOMS: atom_id res chain seq x y z
N MET A 1 -10.78 17.49 -3.68
CA MET A 1 -10.87 16.18 -3.00
C MET A 1 -9.48 15.56 -3.01
N GLY A 2 -8.78 15.57 -1.88
CA GLY A 2 -7.47 14.93 -1.79
C GLY A 2 -7.66 13.43 -1.76
N ARG A 3 -7.29 12.72 -2.83
CA ARG A 3 -7.14 11.26 -2.79
C ARG A 3 -6.18 10.95 -1.64
N GLY A 4 -6.67 10.24 -0.62
CA GLY A 4 -5.81 9.77 0.47
C GLY A 4 -4.67 8.96 -0.13
N ARG A 5 -3.44 9.19 0.34
CA ARG A 5 -2.30 8.39 -0.10
C ARG A 5 -2.50 6.98 0.46
N GLN A 6 -2.65 5.98 -0.39
CA GLN A 6 -2.74 4.60 0.07
C GLN A 6 -1.32 4.05 0.16
N VAL A 7 -0.98 3.41 1.28
CA VAL A 7 0.32 2.76 1.44
C VAL A 7 0.08 1.30 1.75
N VAL A 8 0.79 0.42 1.05
CA VAL A 8 0.66 -1.02 1.25
C VAL A 8 1.97 -1.58 1.78
N ARG A 9 1.84 -2.57 2.66
CA ARG A 9 2.96 -3.41 3.06
C ARG A 9 2.81 -4.75 2.37
N ILE A 10 3.70 -5.00 1.43
CA ILE A 10 3.69 -6.18 0.57
C ILE A 10 4.65 -7.22 1.18
N PRO A 11 4.21 -8.47 1.39
CA PRO A 11 5.10 -9.53 1.83
C PRO A 11 6.28 -9.71 0.87
N GLY A 12 7.50 -9.66 1.39
CA GLY A 12 8.74 -9.76 0.60
C GLY A 12 9.35 -8.42 0.17
N GLU A 13 8.61 -7.30 0.28
CA GLU A 13 9.20 -5.98 0.16
C GLU A 13 9.66 -5.46 1.51
N GLU A 14 10.91 -5.01 1.58
CA GLU A 14 11.48 -4.43 2.80
C GLU A 14 10.85 -3.08 3.13
N GLU A 15 10.37 -2.36 2.10
CA GLU A 15 9.82 -1.03 2.21
C GLU A 15 8.31 -0.97 1.97
N PRO A 16 7.59 -0.13 2.72
CA PRO A 16 6.21 0.21 2.39
C PRO A 16 6.12 0.96 1.05
N VAL A 17 5.10 0.62 0.27
CA VAL A 17 4.87 1.16 -1.08
C VAL A 17 3.70 2.13 -1.05
N GLU A 18 3.92 3.37 -1.43
CA GLU A 18 2.86 4.33 -1.73
C GLU A 18 2.25 3.99 -3.09
N ILE A 19 0.96 3.67 -3.09
CA ILE A 19 0.21 3.33 -4.29
C ILE A 19 -0.21 4.60 -5.02
N PHE A 20 0.00 4.59 -6.33
CA PHE A 20 -0.50 5.57 -7.26
C PHE A 20 -1.77 5.10 -7.94
N ASP A 21 -1.78 3.83 -8.37
CA ASP A 21 -2.88 3.23 -9.10
C ASP A 21 -3.01 1.74 -8.79
N ILE A 22 -4.24 1.23 -8.84
CA ILE A 22 -4.55 -0.19 -8.65
C ILE A 22 -5.55 -0.56 -9.73
N GLU A 23 -5.18 -1.54 -10.56
CA GLU A 23 -6.06 -2.08 -11.59
C GLU A 23 -6.40 -3.53 -11.25
N GLU A 24 -7.68 -3.82 -11.07
CA GLU A 24 -8.17 -5.18 -10.90
C GLU A 24 -8.73 -5.68 -12.23
N GLY A 25 -8.23 -6.82 -12.72
CA GLY A 25 -8.67 -7.38 -14.00
C GLY A 25 -8.24 -8.82 -14.21
N ASN A 26 -9.13 -9.62 -14.83
CA ASN A 26 -8.87 -11.00 -15.23
C ASN A 26 -8.28 -11.91 -14.13
N GLY A 27 -8.65 -11.69 -12.87
CA GLY A 27 -8.17 -12.50 -11.73
C GLY A 27 -6.80 -12.09 -11.19
N PHE A 28 -6.30 -10.91 -11.58
CA PHE A 28 -5.08 -10.32 -11.05
C PHE A 28 -5.31 -8.89 -10.60
N ILE A 29 -4.45 -8.43 -9.71
CA ILE A 29 -4.43 -7.08 -9.17
C ILE A 29 -3.07 -6.50 -9.51
N TYR A 30 -3.08 -5.51 -10.39
CA TYR A 30 -1.91 -4.73 -10.73
C TYR A 30 -1.79 -3.55 -9.78
N VAL A 31 -0.59 -3.38 -9.23
CA VAL A 31 -0.28 -2.26 -8.33
C VAL A 31 0.87 -1.46 -8.92
N LEU A 32 0.59 -0.19 -9.12
CA LEU A 32 1.58 0.81 -9.47
C LEU A 32 1.78 1.76 -8.29
N GLY A 33 3.03 1.93 -7.90
CA GLY A 33 3.39 2.76 -6.77
C GLY A 33 4.87 3.10 -6.72
N ARG A 34 5.32 3.55 -5.55
CA ARG A 34 6.74 3.75 -5.26
C ARG A 34 7.06 3.36 -3.83
N THR A 35 8.27 2.87 -3.60
CA THR A 35 8.75 2.66 -2.22
C THR A 35 8.90 4.01 -1.51
N LEU A 36 8.54 4.05 -0.22
CA LEU A 36 8.51 5.31 0.53
C LEU A 36 9.89 5.90 0.80
N HIS A 37 10.92 5.08 1.09
CA HIS A 37 12.25 5.57 1.44
C HIS A 37 13.16 5.67 0.21
N SER A 38 13.34 4.57 -0.53
CA SER A 38 14.24 4.54 -1.69
C SER A 38 13.66 5.24 -2.93
N LYS A 39 12.37 5.63 -2.91
CA LYS A 39 11.66 6.24 -4.04
C LYS A 39 11.73 5.43 -5.33
N ARG A 40 11.94 4.11 -5.23
CA ARG A 40 12.00 3.22 -6.39
C ARG A 40 10.59 3.01 -6.91
N LEU A 41 10.43 2.99 -8.23
CA LEU A 41 9.17 2.63 -8.86
C LEU A 41 8.84 1.19 -8.46
N PHE A 42 7.62 0.98 -7.98
CA PHE A 42 7.10 -0.32 -7.62
C PHE A 42 5.97 -0.67 -8.57
N GLU A 43 6.17 -1.70 -9.37
CA GLU A 43 5.21 -2.20 -10.33
C GLU A 43 5.13 -3.71 -10.15
N LYS A 44 3.97 -4.23 -9.75
CA LYS A 44 3.81 -5.66 -9.52
C LYS A 44 2.38 -6.12 -9.77
N TYR A 45 2.27 -7.31 -10.34
CA TYR A 45 1.01 -8.04 -10.49
C TYR A 45 0.90 -9.05 -9.35
N PHE A 46 -0.26 -9.08 -8.72
CA PHE A 46 -0.62 -10.04 -7.69
C PHE A 46 -1.77 -10.88 -8.17
N SER A 47 -1.75 -12.17 -7.83
CA SER A 47 -2.96 -12.98 -7.88
C SER A 47 -3.93 -12.49 -6.80
N VAL A 48 -5.25 -12.67 -6.99
CA VAL A 48 -6.23 -12.30 -5.95
C VAL A 48 -5.92 -12.98 -4.60
N GLU A 49 -5.40 -14.22 -4.64
CA GLU A 49 -4.98 -14.94 -3.44
C GLU A 49 -3.79 -14.27 -2.73
N GLU A 50 -2.76 -13.85 -3.48
CA GLU A 50 -1.62 -13.13 -2.92
C GLU A 50 -2.04 -11.77 -2.35
N TRP A 51 -2.96 -11.08 -3.03
CA TRP A 51 -3.45 -9.79 -2.60
C TRP A 51 -4.17 -9.84 -1.25
N LYS A 52 -4.86 -10.95 -0.93
CA LYS A 52 -5.48 -11.15 0.40
C LYS A 52 -4.46 -11.13 1.55
N HIS A 53 -3.19 -11.41 1.27
CA HIS A 53 -2.11 -11.34 2.26
C HIS A 53 -1.44 -9.96 2.33
N VAL A 54 -1.73 -9.06 1.37
CA VAL A 54 -1.21 -7.70 1.37
C VAL A 54 -1.99 -6.87 2.40
N LYS A 55 -1.27 -6.28 3.35
CA LYS A 55 -1.88 -5.36 4.32
C LYS A 55 -1.93 -3.97 3.70
N VAL A 56 -3.14 -3.55 3.35
CA VAL A 56 -3.41 -2.19 2.86
C VAL A 56 -3.62 -1.26 4.04
N TYR A 57 -2.77 -0.23 4.15
CA TYR A 57 -2.92 0.84 5.12
C TYR A 57 -3.41 2.08 4.37
N GLU A 58 -4.66 2.45 4.59
CA GLU A 58 -5.12 3.77 4.16
C GLU A 58 -4.48 4.80 5.09
N LEU A 59 -3.64 5.70 4.55
CA LEU A 59 -3.24 6.88 5.33
C LEU A 59 -4.48 7.75 5.48
N LYS A 60 -5.26 7.53 6.54
CA LYS A 60 -6.19 8.51 7.06
C LYS A 60 -5.36 9.73 7.41
N LYS A 61 -5.48 10.73 6.54
CA LYS A 61 -4.73 11.97 6.62
C LYS A 61 -5.28 12.80 7.78
N ASP A 62 -4.86 12.47 9.00
CA ASP A 62 -4.81 13.37 10.16
C ASP A 62 -3.74 12.84 11.14
N PHE A 63 -2.48 13.19 10.88
CA PHE A 63 -1.37 13.03 11.84
C PHE A 63 -1.44 14.10 12.96
N SER A 64 -2.65 14.48 13.42
CA SER A 64 -2.85 15.42 14.53
C SER A 64 -3.44 14.78 15.79
N GLY A 65 -3.67 13.47 15.80
CA GLY A 65 -4.42 12.79 16.86
C GLY A 65 -3.55 12.10 17.92
N ASN A 66 -2.76 11.10 17.54
CA ASN A 66 -1.94 10.36 18.50
C ASN A 66 -0.97 9.41 17.79
N PRO A 67 0.34 9.41 18.12
CA PRO A 67 1.30 8.43 17.63
C PRO A 67 1.14 7.03 18.25
N ASP A 68 0.29 6.85 19.28
CA ASP A 68 0.08 5.58 19.99
C ASP A 68 -0.89 4.60 19.29
N ASP A 69 -1.66 5.01 18.28
CA ASP A 69 -2.64 4.15 17.58
C ASP A 69 -2.04 3.28 16.45
N VAL A 70 -0.71 3.28 16.28
CA VAL A 70 -0.06 2.65 15.11
C VAL A 70 0.23 1.16 15.33
N PHE A 71 0.21 0.66 16.57
CA PHE A 71 0.42 -0.76 16.87
C PHE A 71 -0.47 -1.24 18.01
N LEU A 72 -1.57 -1.91 17.69
CA LEU A 72 -2.26 -2.77 18.65
C LEU A 72 -1.83 -4.23 18.41
N TYR A 73 -1.29 -4.84 19.47
CA TYR A 73 -0.98 -6.27 19.62
C TYR A 73 -2.25 -7.11 19.68
#